data_AF-A0A9X0HX20-F1
#
_entry.id   AF-A0A9X0HX20-F1
#
_cell.length_a   1.000
_cell.length_b   1.000
_cell.length_c   1.000
_cell.angle_alpha   90.00
_cell.angle_beta   90.00
_cell.angle_gamma   90.00
#
_symmetry.space_group_name_H-M   'P 1'
#
loop_
_entity.id
_entity.type
_entity.pdbx_description
1 polymer ?
#
loop_
_entity_poly.entity_id
_entity_poly.type
_entity_poly.pdbx_seq_one_letter_code
_entity_poly.pdbx_strand_id
1 'polypeptide(L)'
;MSLTAIPRAVLRIQYQLARMPLQLIDDRFVAQMDSEAPARLFYERSLGMLDTAVGVALGDPELRKRGAALVERSDALRRAAELDAAADENAKQADAELEVTREKALQDKQDAFEETEREAREARKEAQQRKRAAIENAEKRIAANKKQADQIATQRKRNVETAKRREEAQIDAAERSVAATAAAKLDDAAEKRVDATVTQAQADRIEDLAETEKETRQADR
;
A
#
# COMPACT_ATOMS: atom_id res chain seq x y z
N MET A 1 -85.94 64.74 11.69
CA MET A 1 -85.70 63.31 11.41
C MET A 1 -85.87 63.09 9.92
N SER A 2 -84.84 62.62 9.23
CA SER A 2 -84.82 62.51 7.78
C SER A 2 -85.65 61.31 7.30
N LEU A 3 -86.53 61.52 6.31
CA LEU A 3 -87.34 60.47 5.66
C LEU A 3 -86.49 59.36 4.99
N THR A 4 -85.19 59.57 4.85
CA THR A 4 -84.22 58.59 4.33
C THR A 4 -83.63 57.66 5.41
N ALA A 5 -83.83 57.96 6.69
CA ALA A 5 -83.34 57.14 7.80
C ALA A 5 -84.24 55.92 8.07
N ILE A 6 -85.56 56.06 7.86
CA ILE A 6 -86.54 54.98 8.09
C ILE A 6 -86.35 53.82 7.08
N PRO A 7 -86.18 54.06 5.76
CA PRO A 7 -85.94 52.98 4.80
C PRO A 7 -84.60 52.26 5.05
N ARG A 8 -83.53 52.98 5.41
CA ARG A 8 -82.23 52.37 5.71
C ARG A 8 -82.26 51.51 6.97
N ALA A 9 -82.98 51.93 8.01
CA ALA A 9 -83.14 51.14 9.23
C ALA A 9 -83.92 49.85 8.97
N VAL A 10 -84.97 49.89 8.15
CA VAL A 10 -85.72 48.70 7.73
C VAL A 10 -84.85 47.77 6.88
N LEU A 11 -84.08 48.29 5.93
CA LEU A 11 -83.14 47.49 5.14
C LEU A 11 -82.04 46.85 6.00
N ARG A 12 -81.58 47.53 7.05
CA ARG A 12 -80.63 46.96 8.03
C ARG A 12 -81.24 45.78 8.79
N ILE A 13 -82.50 45.90 9.22
CA ILE A 13 -83.25 44.82 9.88
C ILE A 13 -83.47 43.65 8.92
N GLN A 14 -83.84 43.93 7.66
CA GLN A 14 -84.02 42.90 6.63
C GLN A 14 -82.71 42.19 6.29
N TYR A 15 -81.59 42.89 6.20
CA TYR A 15 -80.27 42.28 6.02
C TYR A 15 -79.86 41.45 7.25
N GLN A 16 -80.12 41.94 8.47
CA GLN A 16 -79.89 41.14 9.69
C GLN A 16 -80.72 39.85 9.68
N LEU A 17 -82.00 39.90 9.29
CA LEU A 17 -82.86 38.72 9.14
C LEU A 17 -82.40 37.77 8.02
N ALA A 18 -81.96 38.32 6.87
CA ALA A 18 -81.41 37.53 5.77
C ALA A 18 -80.04 36.92 6.09
N ARG A 19 -79.31 37.53 7.03
CA ARG A 19 -78.01 37.07 7.51
C ARG A 19 -78.09 35.97 8.57
N MET A 20 -79.15 35.93 9.38
CA MET A 20 -79.36 34.86 10.39
C MET A 20 -79.18 33.43 9.83
N PRO A 21 -79.73 33.04 8.67
CA PRO A 21 -79.49 31.71 8.11
C PRO A 21 -78.04 31.49 7.64
N LEU A 22 -77.37 32.53 7.12
CA LEU A 22 -75.96 32.44 6.73
C LEU A 22 -75.04 32.27 7.96
N GLN A 23 -75.34 32.98 9.05
CA GLN A 23 -74.60 32.87 10.31
C GLN A 23 -74.82 31.51 11.00
N LEU A 24 -76.02 30.93 10.86
CA LEU A 24 -76.30 29.57 11.34
C LEU A 24 -75.55 28.47 10.55
N ILE A 25 -75.27 28.69 9.26
CA ILE A 25 -74.45 27.79 8.44
C ILE A 25 -72.97 27.91 8.86
N ASP A 26 -72.53 29.13 9.18
CA ASP A 26 -71.19 29.40 9.71
C ASP A 26 -70.94 28.64 11.02
N ASP A 27 -71.86 28.76 11.99
CA ASP A 27 -71.75 28.14 13.32
C ASP A 27 -71.84 26.60 13.33
N ARG A 28 -72.50 25.96 12.34
CA ARG A 28 -72.71 24.50 12.32
C ARG A 28 -71.85 23.73 11.34
N PHE A 29 -71.59 24.28 10.15
CA PHE A 29 -70.90 23.53 9.09
C PHE A 29 -69.48 24.06 8.85
N VAL A 30 -69.31 25.37 8.83
CA VAL A 30 -68.01 25.99 8.53
C VAL A 30 -67.10 25.97 9.76
N ALA A 31 -67.65 26.18 10.96
CA ALA A 31 -66.91 26.07 12.22
C ALA A 31 -66.35 24.65 12.49
N GLN A 32 -66.95 23.62 11.90
CA GLN A 32 -66.47 22.23 12.01
C GLN A 32 -65.32 21.92 11.03
N MET A 33 -65.15 22.72 9.97
CA MET A 33 -64.02 22.61 9.05
C MET A 33 -62.77 23.24 9.66
N ASP A 34 -61.60 22.69 9.34
CA ASP A 34 -60.32 23.27 9.75
C ASP A 34 -60.22 24.74 9.29
N SER A 35 -59.64 25.60 10.13
CA SER A 35 -59.54 27.04 9.88
C SER A 35 -58.78 27.39 8.60
N GLU A 36 -57.95 26.48 8.11
CA GLU A 36 -57.16 26.65 6.88
C GLU A 36 -57.78 25.91 5.68
N ALA A 37 -58.92 25.23 5.86
CA ALA A 37 -59.57 24.51 4.78
C ALA A 37 -59.94 25.45 3.61
N PRO A 38 -59.55 25.17 2.36
CA PRO A 38 -59.78 26.07 1.23
C PRO A 38 -61.24 26.47 1.02
N ALA A 39 -62.18 25.54 1.26
CA ALA A 39 -63.61 25.79 1.15
C ALA A 39 -64.13 26.76 2.24
N ARG A 40 -63.60 26.66 3.47
CA ARG A 40 -63.91 27.57 4.57
C ARG A 40 -63.36 28.96 4.32
N LEU A 41 -62.10 29.07 3.92
CA LEU A 41 -61.46 30.35 3.61
C LEU A 41 -62.15 31.09 2.45
N PHE A 42 -62.58 30.35 1.41
CA PHE A 42 -63.36 30.92 0.31
C PHE A 42 -64.72 31.45 0.78
N TYR A 43 -65.42 30.69 1.63
CA TYR A 43 -66.68 31.09 2.22
C TYR A 43 -66.53 32.33 3.11
N GLU A 44 -65.61 32.32 4.07
CA GLU A 44 -65.35 33.44 5.00
C GLU A 44 -64.97 34.72 4.25
N ARG A 45 -64.11 34.62 3.22
CA ARG A 45 -63.77 35.76 2.35
C ARG A 45 -64.98 36.30 1.61
N SER A 46 -65.81 35.44 1.02
CA SER A 46 -67.01 35.85 0.28
C SER A 46 -68.03 36.55 1.18
N LEU A 47 -68.20 36.04 2.41
CA LEU A 47 -69.05 36.63 3.45
C LEU A 47 -68.49 37.98 3.91
N GLY A 48 -67.18 38.08 4.11
CA GLY A 48 -66.51 39.32 4.50
C GLY A 48 -66.62 40.42 3.43
N MET A 49 -66.53 40.06 2.15
CA MET A 49 -66.75 41.00 1.03
C MET A 49 -68.20 41.50 0.99
N LEU A 50 -69.16 40.59 1.16
CA LEU A 50 -70.59 40.90 1.22
C LEU A 50 -70.90 41.85 2.38
N ASP A 51 -70.39 41.57 3.57
CA ASP A 51 -70.51 42.43 4.74
C ASP A 51 -69.87 43.80 4.56
N THR A 52 -68.70 43.85 3.91
CA THR A 52 -68.04 45.12 3.61
C THR A 52 -68.89 45.96 2.66
N ALA A 53 -69.40 45.37 1.59
CA ALA A 53 -70.23 46.06 0.60
C ALA A 53 -71.56 46.55 1.20
N VAL A 54 -72.22 45.72 2.00
CA VAL A 54 -73.48 46.08 2.67
C VAL A 54 -73.23 47.13 3.75
N GLY A 55 -72.15 47.03 4.52
CA GLY A 55 -71.73 48.05 5.49
C GLY A 55 -71.49 49.41 4.84
N VAL A 56 -70.89 49.45 3.65
CA VAL A 56 -70.73 50.68 2.85
C VAL A 56 -72.07 51.21 2.35
N ALA A 57 -72.94 50.36 1.80
CA ALA A 57 -74.23 50.77 1.25
C ALA A 57 -75.22 51.29 2.31
N LEU A 58 -75.22 50.67 3.49
CA LEU A 58 -76.10 51.02 4.62
C LEU A 58 -75.50 52.08 5.56
N GLY A 59 -74.21 52.40 5.43
CA GLY A 59 -73.51 53.31 6.34
C GLY A 59 -73.27 52.73 7.73
N ASP A 60 -73.08 51.40 7.82
CA ASP A 60 -72.82 50.67 9.07
C ASP A 60 -71.29 50.41 9.23
N PRO A 61 -70.58 51.20 10.05
CA PRO A 61 -69.13 51.11 10.16
C PRO A 61 -68.67 49.82 10.85
N GLU A 62 -69.46 49.24 11.74
CA GLU A 62 -69.13 47.99 12.45
C GLU A 62 -69.21 46.79 11.50
N LEU A 63 -70.26 46.77 10.67
CA LEU A 63 -70.43 45.76 9.63
C LEU A 63 -69.29 45.82 8.60
N ARG A 64 -68.90 47.03 8.20
CA ARG A 64 -67.77 47.26 7.28
C ARG A 64 -66.44 46.78 7.87
N LYS A 65 -66.13 47.14 9.12
CA LYS A 65 -64.88 46.73 9.79
C LYS A 65 -64.79 45.21 9.94
N ARG A 66 -65.89 44.58 10.35
CA ARG A 66 -65.97 43.12 10.51
C ARG A 66 -65.72 42.40 9.19
N GLY A 67 -66.38 42.85 8.12
CA GLY A 67 -66.19 42.26 6.80
C GLY A 67 -64.75 42.37 6.30
N ALA A 68 -64.14 43.54 6.46
CA ALA A 68 -62.75 43.78 6.09
C ALA A 68 -61.77 42.89 6.89
N ALA A 69 -61.97 42.79 8.21
CA ALA A 69 -61.15 41.94 9.07
C ALA A 69 -61.28 40.44 8.73
N LEU A 70 -62.47 40.00 8.32
CA LEU A 70 -62.69 38.60 7.91
C LEU A 70 -61.97 38.29 6.59
N VAL A 71 -62.04 39.18 5.60
CA VAL A 71 -61.30 39.04 4.33
C VAL A 71 -59.79 38.98 4.58
N GLU A 72 -59.26 39.91 5.40
CA GLU A 72 -57.83 39.96 5.71
C GLU A 72 -57.35 38.69 6.43
N ARG A 73 -58.12 38.20 7.40
CA ARG A 73 -57.81 36.96 8.12
C ARG A 73 -57.81 35.75 7.19
N SER A 74 -58.82 35.60 6.33
CA SER A 74 -58.89 34.45 5.42
C SER A 74 -57.76 34.47 4.38
N ASP A 75 -57.37 35.65 3.89
CA ASP A 75 -56.24 35.79 2.97
C ASP A 75 -54.90 35.48 3.67
N ALA A 76 -54.73 35.89 4.93
CA ALA A 76 -53.55 35.57 5.72
C ALA A 76 -53.42 34.07 6.00
N LEU A 77 -54.51 33.41 6.41
CA LEU A 77 -54.53 31.96 6.65
C LEU A 77 -54.29 31.16 5.38
N ARG A 78 -54.84 31.60 4.24
CA ARG A 78 -54.56 30.97 2.95
C ARG A 78 -53.06 30.99 2.62
N ARG A 79 -52.41 32.15 2.81
CA ARG A 79 -50.97 32.30 2.55
C ARG A 79 -50.13 31.47 3.51
N ALA A 80 -50.53 31.38 4.78
CA ALA A 80 -49.85 30.51 5.75
C ALA A 80 -49.90 29.04 5.30
N ALA A 81 -51.08 28.54 4.95
CA ALA A 81 -51.23 27.17 4.46
C ALA A 81 -50.43 26.89 3.16
N GLU A 82 -50.37 27.85 2.24
CA GLU A 82 -49.53 27.74 1.03
C GLU A 82 -48.03 27.69 1.36
N LEU A 83 -47.57 28.48 2.36
CA LEU A 83 -46.17 28.47 2.81
C LEU A 83 -45.82 27.20 3.58
N ASP A 84 -46.70 26.70 4.44
CA ASP A 84 -46.48 25.46 5.21
C ASP A 84 -46.42 24.26 4.26
N ALA A 85 -47.29 24.19 3.26
CA ALA A 85 -47.23 23.16 2.23
C ALA A 85 -45.90 23.19 1.44
N ALA A 86 -45.42 24.40 1.08
CA ALA A 86 -44.14 24.55 0.40
C ALA A 86 -42.94 24.21 1.32
N ALA A 87 -43.02 24.54 2.61
CA ALA A 87 -42.00 24.18 3.59
C ALA A 87 -41.92 22.66 3.78
N ASP A 88 -43.05 21.97 3.88
CA ASP A 88 -43.12 20.52 3.97
C ASP A 88 -42.56 19.83 2.72
N GLU A 89 -42.84 20.37 1.53
CA GLU A 89 -42.26 19.84 0.29
C GLU A 89 -40.75 20.04 0.24
N ASN A 90 -40.26 21.23 0.59
CA ASN A 90 -38.83 21.52 0.66
C ASN A 90 -38.11 20.64 1.69
N ALA A 91 -38.71 20.41 2.86
CA ALA A 91 -38.17 19.52 3.88
C ALA A 91 -38.03 18.09 3.36
N LYS A 92 -39.07 17.56 2.69
CA LYS A 92 -39.02 16.22 2.07
C LYS A 92 -37.94 16.10 1.01
N GLN A 93 -37.78 17.12 0.16
CA GLN A 93 -36.74 17.14 -0.87
C GLN A 93 -35.33 17.19 -0.25
N ALA A 94 -35.14 18.04 0.76
CA ALA A 94 -33.86 18.15 1.48
C ALA A 94 -33.49 16.85 2.20
N ASP A 95 -34.46 16.19 2.84
CA ASP A 95 -34.25 14.91 3.51
C ASP A 95 -33.86 13.81 2.50
N ALA A 96 -34.52 13.75 1.34
CA ALA A 96 -34.17 12.81 0.29
C ALA A 96 -32.77 13.07 -0.28
N GLU A 97 -32.39 14.34 -0.51
CA GLU A 97 -31.05 14.71 -0.98
C GLU A 97 -29.98 14.38 0.07
N LEU A 98 -30.29 14.60 1.36
CA LEU A 98 -29.41 14.27 2.47
C LEU A 98 -29.19 12.75 2.56
N GLU A 99 -30.24 11.95 2.42
CA GLU A 99 -30.15 10.49 2.43
C GLU A 99 -29.25 9.98 1.29
N VAL A 100 -29.48 10.43 0.06
CA VAL A 100 -28.65 10.08 -1.10
C VAL A 100 -27.19 10.51 -0.91
N THR A 101 -26.96 11.73 -0.40
CA THR A 101 -25.61 12.24 -0.16
C THR A 101 -24.90 11.43 0.92
N ARG A 102 -25.62 11.03 1.98
CA ARG A 102 -25.08 10.21 3.07
C ARG A 102 -24.75 8.81 2.59
N GLU A 103 -25.61 8.17 1.82
CA GLU A 103 -25.36 6.86 1.23
C GLU A 103 -24.13 6.89 0.33
N LYS A 104 -24.04 7.89 -0.54
CA LYS A 104 -22.88 8.08 -1.41
C LYS A 104 -21.59 8.30 -0.61
N ALA A 105 -21.62 9.14 0.42
CA ALA A 105 -20.45 9.36 1.28
C ALA A 105 -20.02 8.09 2.04
N LEU A 106 -20.97 7.23 2.43
CA LEU A 106 -20.66 5.94 3.04
C LEU A 106 -20.05 4.98 2.03
N GLN A 107 -20.56 4.95 0.79
CA GLN A 107 -20.02 4.14 -0.28
C GLN A 107 -18.60 4.58 -0.67
N ASP A 108 -18.40 5.88 -0.93
CA ASP A 108 -17.09 6.44 -1.26
C ASP A 108 -16.05 6.13 -0.17
N LYS A 109 -16.48 6.20 1.11
CA LYS A 109 -15.64 5.81 2.24
C LYS A 109 -15.29 4.32 2.21
N GLN A 110 -16.25 3.44 1.97
CA GLN A 110 -16.02 1.99 1.88
C GLN A 110 -15.07 1.66 0.73
N ASP A 111 -15.32 2.20 -0.46
CA ASP A 111 -14.49 2.01 -1.65
C ASP A 111 -13.05 2.47 -1.40
N ALA A 112 -12.86 3.64 -0.78
CA ALA A 112 -11.54 4.14 -0.40
C ALA A 112 -10.81 3.23 0.61
N PHE A 113 -11.53 2.64 1.57
CA PHE A 113 -10.95 1.68 2.50
C PHE A 113 -10.56 0.38 1.79
N GLU A 114 -11.41 -0.14 0.90
CA GLU A 114 -11.12 -1.35 0.14
C GLU A 114 -9.92 -1.17 -0.80
N GLU A 115 -9.84 -0.03 -1.48
CA GLU A 115 -8.71 0.33 -2.33
C GLU A 115 -7.42 0.42 -1.51
N THR A 116 -7.44 1.16 -0.39
CA THR A 116 -6.30 1.30 0.51
C THR A 116 -5.85 -0.06 1.06
N GLU A 117 -6.78 -0.94 1.44
CA GLU A 117 -6.46 -2.29 1.86
C GLU A 117 -5.84 -3.12 0.74
N ARG A 118 -6.34 -2.99 -0.49
CA ARG A 118 -5.80 -3.70 -1.66
C ARG A 118 -4.37 -3.27 -1.93
N GLU A 119 -4.11 -1.97 -1.98
CA GLU A 119 -2.77 -1.40 -2.14
C GLU A 119 -1.83 -1.86 -1.03
N ALA A 120 -2.27 -1.82 0.23
CA ALA A 120 -1.47 -2.29 1.36
C ALA A 120 -1.15 -3.79 1.25
N ARG A 121 -2.08 -4.62 0.78
CA ARG A 121 -1.84 -6.06 0.55
C ARG A 121 -0.87 -6.28 -0.60
N GLU A 122 -1.00 -5.54 -1.69
CA GLU A 122 -0.09 -5.62 -2.84
C GLU A 122 1.33 -5.18 -2.48
N ALA A 123 1.48 -4.05 -1.79
CA ALA A 123 2.77 -3.57 -1.30
C ALA A 123 3.45 -4.58 -0.35
N ARG A 124 2.68 -5.23 0.53
CA ARG A 124 3.19 -6.32 1.40
C ARG A 124 3.64 -7.53 0.60
N LYS A 125 2.87 -7.95 -0.41
CA LYS A 125 3.25 -9.06 -1.30
C LYS A 125 4.53 -8.75 -2.05
N GLU A 126 4.65 -7.55 -2.62
CA GLU A 126 5.85 -7.12 -3.35
C GLU A 126 7.06 -7.05 -2.41
N ALA A 127 6.91 -6.47 -1.21
CA ALA A 127 7.98 -6.44 -0.21
C ALA A 127 8.44 -7.86 0.18
N GLN A 128 7.51 -8.81 0.34
CA GLN A 128 7.83 -10.20 0.62
C GLN A 128 8.55 -10.88 -0.55
N GLN A 129 8.13 -10.63 -1.80
CA GLN A 129 8.80 -11.13 -2.99
C GLN A 129 10.22 -10.58 -3.11
N ARG A 130 10.41 -9.27 -2.89
CA ARG A 130 11.74 -8.62 -2.87
C ARG A 130 12.62 -9.22 -1.79
N LYS A 131 12.09 -9.49 -0.59
CA LYS A 131 12.83 -10.15 0.49
C LYS A 131 13.27 -11.56 0.09
N ARG A 132 12.38 -12.36 -0.51
CA ARG A 132 12.72 -13.71 -1.01
C ARG A 132 13.79 -13.65 -2.11
N ALA A 133 13.61 -12.79 -3.10
CA ALA A 133 14.59 -12.58 -4.17
C ALA A 133 15.96 -12.14 -3.63
N ALA A 134 15.99 -11.26 -2.62
CA ALA A 134 17.22 -10.83 -1.98
C ALA A 134 17.94 -11.99 -1.26
N ILE A 135 17.18 -12.85 -0.55
CA ILE A 135 17.72 -14.05 0.10
C ILE A 135 18.28 -15.02 -0.95
N GLU A 136 17.51 -15.35 -2.00
CA GLU A 136 17.96 -16.24 -3.07
C GLU A 136 19.21 -15.71 -3.78
N ASN A 137 19.27 -14.39 -4.03
CA ASN A 137 20.44 -13.77 -4.63
C ASN A 137 21.66 -13.81 -3.70
N ALA A 138 21.46 -13.60 -2.39
CA ALA A 138 22.52 -13.74 -1.41
C ALA A 138 23.05 -15.18 -1.35
N GLU A 139 22.16 -16.18 -1.31
CA GLU A 139 22.53 -17.60 -1.33
C GLU A 139 23.29 -17.98 -2.59
N LYS A 140 22.83 -17.54 -3.78
CA LYS A 140 23.54 -17.74 -5.05
C LYS A 140 24.95 -17.15 -5.00
N ARG A 141 25.11 -15.94 -4.45
CA ARG A 141 26.44 -15.29 -4.30
C ARG A 141 27.32 -16.04 -3.31
N ILE A 142 26.78 -16.49 -2.18
CA ILE A 142 27.52 -17.30 -1.21
C ILE A 142 27.99 -18.61 -1.86
N ALA A 143 27.13 -19.31 -2.59
CA ALA A 143 27.47 -20.54 -3.29
C ALA A 143 28.53 -20.32 -4.37
N ALA A 144 28.41 -19.26 -5.18
CA ALA A 144 29.38 -18.89 -6.19
C ALA A 144 30.76 -18.55 -5.58
N ASN A 145 30.78 -17.74 -4.51
CA ASN A 145 32.00 -17.38 -3.80
C ASN A 145 32.66 -18.61 -3.17
N LYS A 146 31.87 -19.52 -2.58
CA LYS A 146 32.38 -20.79 -2.03
C LYS A 146 33.04 -21.64 -3.11
N LYS A 147 32.37 -21.81 -4.26
CA LYS A 147 32.93 -22.55 -5.41
C LYS A 147 34.24 -21.93 -5.90
N GLN A 148 34.31 -20.61 -5.98
CA GLN A 148 35.53 -19.91 -6.38
C GLN A 148 36.66 -20.10 -5.34
N ALA A 149 36.34 -20.02 -4.04
CA ALA A 149 37.30 -20.26 -2.98
C ALA A 149 37.85 -21.70 -3.02
N ASP A 150 36.98 -22.70 -3.23
CA ASP A 150 37.36 -24.11 -3.34
C ASP A 150 38.24 -24.37 -4.58
N GLN A 151 37.95 -23.71 -5.70
CA GLN A 151 38.80 -23.76 -6.91
C GLN A 151 40.18 -23.16 -6.65
N ILE A 152 40.27 -22.01 -5.98
CA ILE A 152 41.54 -21.37 -5.62
C ILE A 152 42.32 -22.27 -4.66
N ALA A 153 41.67 -22.84 -3.65
CA ALA A 153 42.30 -23.76 -2.70
C ALA A 153 42.84 -25.01 -3.41
N THR A 154 42.06 -25.59 -4.32
CA THR A 154 42.49 -26.74 -5.14
C THR A 154 43.68 -26.39 -6.03
N GLN A 155 43.67 -25.23 -6.67
CA GLN A 155 44.78 -24.78 -7.51
C GLN A 155 46.06 -24.57 -6.68
N ARG A 156 45.95 -23.95 -5.50
CA ARG A 156 47.08 -23.78 -4.58
C ARG A 156 47.64 -25.12 -4.13
N LYS A 157 46.79 -26.08 -3.77
CA LYS A 157 47.21 -27.44 -3.41
C LYS A 157 47.99 -28.12 -4.54
N ARG A 158 47.46 -28.07 -5.77
CA ARG A 158 48.15 -28.61 -6.95
C ARG A 158 49.50 -27.94 -7.22
N ASN A 159 49.59 -26.63 -7.05
CA ASN A 159 50.84 -25.90 -7.24
C ASN A 159 51.88 -26.33 -6.20
N VAL A 160 51.48 -26.48 -4.93
CA VAL A 160 52.36 -26.95 -3.84
C VAL A 160 52.79 -28.40 -4.08
N GLU A 161 51.89 -29.30 -4.44
CA GLU A 161 52.24 -30.69 -4.75
C GLU A 161 53.19 -30.79 -5.95
N THR A 162 52.99 -29.95 -6.97
CA THR A 162 53.88 -29.87 -8.14
C THR A 162 55.26 -29.34 -7.76
N ALA A 163 55.33 -28.31 -6.91
CA ALA A 163 56.59 -27.77 -6.40
C ALA A 163 57.34 -28.82 -5.58
N LYS A 164 56.63 -29.52 -4.68
CA LYS A 164 57.19 -30.60 -3.86
C LYS A 164 57.80 -31.72 -4.73
N ARG A 165 57.07 -32.18 -5.75
CA ARG A 165 57.59 -33.21 -6.69
C ARG A 165 58.84 -32.74 -7.45
N ARG A 166 58.89 -31.45 -7.83
CA ARG A 166 60.07 -30.88 -8.50
C ARG A 166 61.27 -30.84 -7.56
N GLU A 167 61.05 -30.48 -6.30
CA GLU A 167 62.09 -30.44 -5.27
C GLU A 167 62.60 -31.86 -4.95
N GLU A 168 61.70 -32.83 -4.76
CA GLU A 168 62.06 -34.25 -4.59
C GLU A 168 62.89 -34.76 -5.78
N ALA A 169 62.48 -34.47 -7.02
CA ALA A 169 63.23 -34.88 -8.20
C ALA A 169 64.62 -34.21 -8.30
N GLN A 170 64.77 -32.97 -7.82
CA GLN A 170 66.06 -32.29 -7.77
C GLN A 170 66.98 -32.89 -6.70
N ILE A 171 66.43 -33.23 -5.53
CA ILE A 171 67.17 -33.93 -4.46
C ILE A 171 67.64 -35.29 -4.97
N ASP A 172 66.74 -36.10 -5.54
CA ASP A 172 67.09 -37.42 -6.09
C ASP A 172 68.19 -37.32 -7.17
N ALA A 173 68.11 -36.32 -8.05
CA ALA A 173 69.12 -36.08 -9.07
C ALA A 173 70.47 -35.69 -8.47
N ALA A 174 70.47 -34.82 -7.45
CA ALA A 174 71.67 -34.44 -6.73
C ALA A 174 72.30 -35.65 -6.01
N GLU A 175 71.50 -36.45 -5.31
CA GLU A 175 71.94 -37.68 -4.65
C GLU A 175 72.57 -38.67 -5.63
N ARG A 176 71.91 -38.91 -6.78
CA ARG A 176 72.46 -39.76 -7.85
C ARG A 176 73.79 -39.24 -8.38
N SER A 177 73.92 -37.92 -8.56
CA SER A 177 75.17 -37.33 -9.05
C SER A 177 76.32 -37.50 -8.05
N VAL A 178 76.04 -37.34 -6.75
CA VAL A 178 77.01 -37.56 -5.67
C VAL A 178 77.38 -39.04 -5.60
N ALA A 179 76.40 -39.95 -5.66
CA ALA A 179 76.62 -41.39 -5.66
C ALA A 179 77.46 -41.85 -6.86
N ALA A 180 77.20 -41.33 -8.06
CA ALA A 180 77.99 -41.62 -9.26
C ALA A 180 79.44 -41.12 -9.12
N THR A 181 79.63 -39.92 -8.56
CA THR A 181 80.98 -39.39 -8.29
C THR A 181 81.73 -40.23 -7.25
N ALA A 182 81.03 -40.71 -6.22
CA ALA A 182 81.61 -41.58 -5.20
C ALA A 182 81.99 -42.96 -5.78
N ALA A 183 81.13 -43.55 -6.63
CA ALA A 183 81.42 -44.79 -7.34
C ALA A 183 82.68 -44.66 -8.22
N ALA A 184 82.78 -43.59 -9.02
CA ALA A 184 83.96 -43.33 -9.84
C ALA A 184 85.25 -43.20 -9.02
N LYS A 185 85.19 -42.58 -7.83
CA LYS A 185 86.35 -42.52 -6.91
C LYS A 185 86.71 -43.88 -6.32
N LEU A 186 85.73 -44.75 -6.05
CA LEU A 186 86.00 -46.11 -5.60
C LEU A 186 86.65 -46.94 -6.70
N ASP A 187 86.21 -46.80 -7.95
CA ASP A 187 86.79 -47.48 -9.10
C ASP A 187 88.25 -47.03 -9.35
N ASP A 188 88.51 -45.71 -9.36
CA ASP A 188 89.88 -45.15 -9.47
C ASP A 188 90.79 -45.61 -8.32
N ALA A 189 90.26 -45.69 -7.10
CA ALA A 189 91.00 -46.22 -5.95
C ALA A 189 91.29 -47.72 -6.09
N ALA A 190 90.36 -48.50 -6.67
CA ALA A 190 90.56 -49.92 -6.94
C ALA A 190 91.63 -50.14 -8.02
N GLU A 191 91.60 -49.35 -9.10
CA GLU A 191 92.62 -49.38 -10.17
C GLU A 191 94.01 -49.05 -9.63
N LYS A 192 94.14 -47.98 -8.84
CA LYS A 192 95.41 -47.63 -8.17
C LYS A 192 95.91 -48.73 -7.23
N ARG A 193 95.01 -49.45 -6.55
CA ARG A 193 95.41 -50.62 -5.73
C ARG A 193 95.95 -51.74 -6.60
N VAL A 194 95.35 -52.01 -7.76
CA VAL A 194 95.88 -52.99 -8.72
C VAL A 194 97.25 -52.57 -9.23
N ASP A 195 97.42 -51.32 -9.66
CA ASP A 195 98.72 -50.80 -10.13
C ASP A 195 99.80 -50.89 -9.04
N ALA A 196 99.46 -50.55 -7.80
CA ALA A 196 100.37 -50.69 -6.66
C ALA A 196 100.78 -52.14 -6.44
N THR A 197 99.86 -53.11 -6.53
CA THR A 197 100.18 -54.54 -6.40
C THR A 197 101.06 -55.05 -7.55
N VAL A 198 100.86 -54.56 -8.77
CA VAL A 198 101.72 -54.89 -9.93
C VAL A 198 103.12 -54.32 -9.72
N THR A 199 103.22 -53.07 -9.25
CA THR A 199 104.50 -52.41 -8.98
C THR A 199 105.26 -53.13 -7.86
N GLN A 200 104.56 -53.55 -6.79
CA GLN A 200 105.15 -54.39 -5.74
C GLN A 200 105.68 -55.70 -6.31
N ALA A 201 104.87 -56.45 -7.08
CA ALA A 201 105.31 -57.70 -7.69
C ALA A 201 106.43 -57.54 -8.74
N GLN A 202 106.63 -56.34 -9.29
CA GLN A 202 107.80 -56.02 -10.13
C GLN A 202 109.03 -55.71 -9.28
N ALA A 203 108.86 -54.95 -8.20
CA ALA A 203 109.93 -54.66 -7.24
C ALA A 203 110.46 -55.96 -6.61
N ASP A 204 109.57 -56.84 -6.15
CA ASP A 204 109.92 -58.15 -5.59
C ASP A 204 110.72 -58.98 -6.62
N ARG A 205 110.30 -58.98 -7.89
CA ARG A 205 111.05 -59.65 -8.97
C ARG A 205 112.43 -59.05 -9.25
N ILE A 206 112.58 -57.73 -9.15
CA ILE A 206 113.88 -57.07 -9.31
C ILE A 206 114.77 -57.40 -8.10
N GLU A 207 114.20 -57.46 -6.90
CA GLU A 207 114.91 -57.88 -5.69
C GLU A 207 115.40 -59.33 -5.81
N ASP A 208 114.53 -60.26 -6.23
CA ASP A 208 114.90 -61.65 -6.52
C ASP A 208 116.02 -61.76 -7.55
N LEU A 209 115.95 -60.99 -8.65
CA LEU A 209 116.99 -60.95 -9.68
C LEU A 209 118.31 -60.36 -9.15
N ALA A 210 118.24 -59.30 -8.33
CA ALA A 210 119.40 -58.69 -7.72
C ALA A 210 120.05 -59.61 -6.69
N GLU A 211 119.26 -60.34 -5.91
CA GLU A 211 119.75 -61.36 -4.97
C GLU A 211 120.41 -62.52 -5.71
N THR A 212 119.79 -63.00 -6.79
CA THR A 212 120.37 -64.02 -7.69
C THR A 212 121.69 -63.55 -8.33
N GLU A 213 121.79 -62.29 -8.77
CA GLU A 213 123.02 -61.71 -9.33
C GLU A 213 124.12 -61.56 -8.26
N LYS A 214 123.73 -61.28 -7.01
CA LYS A 214 124.64 -61.17 -5.86
C LYS A 214 125.18 -62.55 -5.47
N GLU A 215 124.35 -63.59 -5.51
CA GLU A 215 124.75 -64.98 -5.31
C GLU A 215 125.70 -65.47 -6.41
N THR A 216 125.42 -65.15 -7.69
CA THR A 216 126.34 -65.47 -8.80
C THR A 216 127.67 -64.71 -8.71
N ARG A 217 127.67 -63.43 -8.29
CA ARG A 217 128.91 -62.68 -8.00
C ARG A 217 129.71 -63.21 -6.80
N GLN A 218 129.09 -63.94 -5.88
CA GLN A 218 129.78 -64.63 -4.79
C GLN A 218 130.30 -66.02 -5.20
N ALA A 219 129.72 -66.63 -6.23
CA ALA A 219 130.18 -67.91 -6.79
C ALA A 219 131.37 -67.76 -7.77
N ASP A 220 131.57 -66.58 -8.36
CA ASP A 220 132.69 -66.24 -9.26
C ASP A 220 133.94 -65.63 -8.55
N ARG A 221 134.05 -65.78 -7.22
CA ARG A 221 135.26 -65.45 -6.41
C ARG A 221 135.85 -66.69 -5.78
#